data_AF-A0A6B3GQ05-F1
#
_entry.id   AF-A0A6B3GQ05-F1
#
_cell.length_a   1.000
_cell.length_b   1.000
_cell.length_c   1.000
_cell.angle_alpha   90.00
_cell.angle_beta   90.00
_cell.angle_gamma   90.00
#
_symmetry.space_group_name_H-M   'P 1'
#
loop_
_entity.id
_entity.type
_entity.pdbx_description
1 polymer ?
#
loop_
_entity_poly.entity_id
_entity_poly.type
_entity_poly.pdbx_seq_one_letter_code
_entity_poly.pdbx_strand_id
1 'polypeptide(L)'
;MPEPSVPPGAPLPASPDEAVARWRGLLAEAAPRHVLLEGFHALKHALRFGAVVPVALCTDRAGTLELAAELAPDLGEVLARLLVE
;
A
#
# COMPACT_ATOMS: atom_id res chain seq x y z
N MET A 1 -17.00 -1.02 10.97
CA MET A 1 -16.24 -0.52 9.82
C MET A 1 -15.80 -1.74 9.04
N PRO A 2 -15.98 -1.84 7.72
CA PRO A 2 -15.44 -2.96 6.95
C PRO A 2 -13.91 -2.97 7.10
N GLU A 3 -13.34 -4.16 7.28
CA GLU A 3 -11.90 -4.39 7.29
C GLU A 3 -11.25 -3.77 6.05
N PRO A 4 -10.08 -3.11 6.15
CA PRO A 4 -9.34 -2.64 4.99
C PRO A 4 -8.98 -3.83 4.08
N SER A 5 -9.75 -4.00 3.01
CA SER A 5 -9.64 -5.15 2.13
C SER A 5 -8.43 -5.00 1.21
N VAL A 6 -7.43 -5.86 1.40
CA VAL A 6 -6.47 -6.21 0.34
C VAL A 6 -7.28 -6.67 -0.88
N PRO A 7 -6.93 -6.27 -2.12
CA PRO A 7 -7.65 -6.70 -3.31
C PRO A 7 -7.77 -8.24 -3.32
N PRO A 8 -8.97 -8.81 -3.57
CA PRO A 8 -9.13 -10.25 -3.61
C PRO A 8 -8.26 -10.87 -4.72
N GLY A 9 -7.40 -11.82 -4.33
CA GLY A 9 -6.84 -12.84 -5.22
C GLY A 9 -5.46 -12.62 -5.82
N ALA A 10 -4.90 -11.40 -5.82
CA ALA A 10 -3.54 -11.17 -6.33
C ALA A 10 -2.53 -11.03 -5.18
N PRO A 11 -1.48 -11.87 -5.12
CA PRO A 11 -0.46 -11.76 -4.08
C PRO A 11 0.17 -10.37 -4.09
N LEU A 12 0.49 -9.85 -2.91
CA LEU A 12 1.26 -8.61 -2.77
C LEU A 12 2.69 -8.86 -3.27
N PRO A 13 3.34 -7.87 -3.90
CA PRO A 13 4.73 -8.02 -4.33
C PRO A 13 5.62 -8.35 -3.12
N ALA A 14 6.54 -9.30 -3.28
CA ALA A 14 7.46 -9.71 -2.22
C ALA A 14 8.83 -8.99 -2.28
N SER A 15 9.10 -8.28 -3.38
CA SER A 15 10.35 -7.55 -3.61
C SER A 15 10.13 -6.20 -4.31
N PRO A 16 11.10 -5.27 -4.24
CA PRO A 16 11.02 -3.99 -4.94
C PRO A 16 10.85 -4.15 -6.45
N ASP A 17 11.56 -5.10 -7.06
CA ASP A 17 11.47 -5.34 -8.51
C ASP A 17 10.08 -5.81 -8.92
N GLU A 18 9.45 -6.69 -8.12
CA GLU A 18 8.06 -7.13 -8.35
C GLU A 18 7.07 -5.97 -8.16
N ALA A 19 7.29 -5.13 -7.14
CA ALA A 19 6.47 -3.95 -6.89
C ALA A 19 6.54 -2.96 -8.05
N VAL A 20 7.75 -2.69 -8.56
CA VAL A 20 7.99 -1.80 -9.71
C VAL A 20 7.38 -2.39 -10.99
N ALA A 21 7.54 -3.68 -11.24
CA ALA A 21 6.94 -4.36 -12.40
C ALA A 21 5.41 -4.27 -12.35
N ARG A 22 4.80 -4.51 -11.18
CA ARG A 22 3.36 -4.38 -10.99
C ARG A 22 2.87 -2.96 -11.18
N TRP A 23 3.56 -1.97 -10.62
CA TRP A 23 3.23 -0.55 -10.80
C TRP A 23 3.25 -0.15 -12.28
N ARG A 24 4.28 -0.56 -13.03
CA ARG A 24 4.36 -0.34 -14.48
C ARG A 24 3.22 -1.01 -15.24
N GLY A 25 2.82 -2.21 -14.84
CA GLY A 25 1.66 -2.90 -15.42
C GLY A 25 0.35 -2.14 -15.22
N LEU A 26 0.11 -1.61 -14.02
CA LEU A 26 -1.09 -0.80 -13.70
C LEU A 26 -1.15 0.52 -14.48
N LEU A 27 0.01 1.11 -14.80
CA LEU A 27 0.11 2.32 -15.62
C LEU A 27 -0.09 2.05 -17.12
N ALA A 28 0.14 0.81 -17.58
CA ALA A 28 -0.02 0.42 -18.98
C ALA A 28 -1.48 0.14 -19.37
N GLU A 29 -2.42 0.19 -18.43
CA GLU A 29 -3.85 0.00 -18.70
C GLU A 29 -4.42 1.10 -19.61
N ALA A 30 -5.26 0.72 -20.57
CA ALA A 30 -5.81 1.64 -21.58
C ALA A 30 -6.67 2.77 -21.00
N ALA A 31 -7.22 2.59 -19.78
CA ALA A 31 -7.98 3.59 -19.07
C ALA A 31 -7.33 3.85 -17.69
N PRO A 32 -7.00 5.11 -17.35
CA PRO A 32 -6.41 5.42 -16.06
C PRO A 32 -7.44 5.20 -14.94
N ARG A 33 -7.14 4.26 -14.04
CA ARG A 33 -7.97 3.91 -12.87
C ARG A 33 -7.21 3.98 -11.55
N HIS A 34 -5.95 4.37 -11.61
CA HIS A 34 -5.03 4.38 -10.48
C HIS A 34 -4.51 5.79 -10.24
N VAL A 35 -4.29 6.11 -8.97
CA VAL A 35 -3.63 7.35 -8.54
C VAL A 35 -2.36 7.00 -7.80
N LEU A 36 -1.36 7.87 -7.86
CA LEU A 36 -0.19 7.78 -7.00
C LEU A 36 -0.51 8.49 -5.68
N LEU A 37 -0.30 7.80 -4.56
CA LEU A 37 -0.38 8.37 -3.23
C LEU A 37 1.04 8.54 -2.70
N GLU A 38 1.38 9.74 -2.23
CA GLU A 38 2.69 10.00 -1.62
C GLU A 38 2.56 10.28 -0.12
N GLY A 39 3.46 9.65 0.63
CA GLY A 39 3.57 9.83 2.07
C GLY A 39 2.59 9.01 2.92
N PHE A 40 2.99 8.79 4.17
CA PHE A 40 2.23 8.01 5.14
C PHE A 40 0.83 8.56 5.41
N HIS A 41 0.67 9.89 5.43
CA HIS A 41 -0.62 10.54 5.68
C HIS A 41 -1.66 10.19 4.60
N ALA A 42 -1.30 10.25 3.31
CA ALA A 42 -2.23 9.91 2.24
C ALA A 42 -2.59 8.43 2.28
N LEU A 43 -1.58 7.57 2.46
CA LEU A 43 -1.77 6.11 2.52
C LEU A 43 -2.68 5.68 3.67
N LYS A 44 -2.47 6.19 4.90
CA LYS A 44 -3.30 5.80 6.06
C LYS A 44 -4.77 6.17 5.85
N HIS A 45 -5.06 7.33 5.26
CA HIS A 45 -6.43 7.75 5.01
C HIS A 45 -7.06 6.91 3.90
N ALA A 46 -6.34 6.65 2.81
CA ALA A 46 -6.81 5.77 1.76
C ALA A 46 -7.20 4.39 2.31
N LEU A 47 -6.34 3.77 3.13
CA LEU A 47 -6.63 2.48 3.77
C LEU A 47 -7.85 2.54 4.70
N ARG A 48 -7.98 3.58 5.53
CA ARG A 48 -9.15 3.78 6.42
C ARG A 48 -10.45 4.03 5.65
N PHE A 49 -10.36 4.59 4.45
CA PHE A 49 -11.50 4.73 3.54
C PHE A 49 -11.77 3.50 2.69
N GLY A 50 -11.02 2.40 2.88
CA GLY A 50 -11.22 1.15 2.14
C GLY A 50 -10.66 1.18 0.72
N ALA A 51 -9.70 2.05 0.42
CA ALA A 51 -9.03 2.05 -0.86
C ALA A 51 -8.27 0.74 -1.08
N VAL A 52 -8.30 0.24 -2.32
CA VAL A 52 -7.52 -0.90 -2.76
C VAL A 52 -6.12 -0.42 -3.14
N VAL A 53 -5.11 -0.82 -2.36
CA VAL A 53 -3.71 -0.45 -2.59
C VAL A 53 -2.95 -1.69 -3.09
N PRO A 54 -2.68 -1.81 -4.40
CA PRO A 54 -2.05 -2.99 -4.97
C PRO A 54 -0.52 -3.03 -4.82
N VAL A 55 0.11 -1.87 -4.58
CA VAL A 55 1.56 -1.70 -4.40
C VAL A 55 1.79 -0.57 -3.40
N ALA A 56 2.69 -0.75 -2.44
CA ALA A 56 3.21 0.33 -1.60
C ALA A 56 4.73 0.16 -1.42
N LEU A 57 5.49 1.13 -1.90
CA LEU A 57 6.94 1.20 -1.73
C LEU A 57 7.28 2.20 -0.63
N CYS A 58 8.29 1.89 0.16
CA CYS A 58 8.87 2.79 1.15
C CYS A 58 10.40 2.68 1.12
N THR A 59 11.09 3.69 1.62
CA THR A 59 12.56 3.68 1.73
C THR A 59 13.05 3.32 3.14
N ASP A 60 12.13 3.23 4.09
CA ASP A 60 12.38 2.86 5.48
C ASP A 60 11.11 2.21 6.03
N ARG A 61 11.07 0.88 5.97
CA ARG A 61 9.90 0.11 6.42
C ARG A 61 9.76 0.15 7.93
N ALA A 62 10.87 0.12 8.66
CA ALA A 62 10.85 0.13 10.12
C ALA A 62 10.28 1.45 10.64
N GLY A 63 10.81 2.59 10.19
CA GLY A 63 10.32 3.91 10.57
C GLY A 63 8.87 4.16 10.15
N THR A 64 8.43 3.63 9.01
CA THR A 64 7.02 3.70 8.59
C THR A 64 6.11 2.90 9.53
N LEU A 65 6.54 1.73 10.01
CA LEU A 65 5.77 0.92 10.96
C LEU A 65 5.76 1.51 12.37
N GLU A 66 6.85 2.17 12.80
CA GLU A 66 6.87 2.95 14.04
C GLU A 66 5.88 4.12 13.98
N LEU A 67 5.87 4.87 12.88
CA LEU A 67 4.91 5.94 12.65
C LEU A 67 3.46 5.41 12.61
N ALA A 68 3.25 4.20 12.07
CA ALA A 68 1.97 3.52 12.12
C ALA A 68 1.57 3.17 13.55
N ALA A 69 2.47 2.63 14.38
CA ALA A 69 2.17 2.32 15.77
C ALA A 69 1.73 3.57 16.56
N GLU A 70 2.32 4.74 16.28
CA GLU A 70 1.96 6.00 16.94
C GLU A 70 0.64 6.60 16.41
N LEU A 71 0.48 6.68 15.08
CA LEU A 71 -0.56 7.51 14.46
C LEU A 71 -1.72 6.72 13.84
N ALA A 72 -1.51 5.43 13.59
CA ALA A 72 -2.49 4.54 12.97
C ALA A 72 -2.32 3.06 13.41
N PRO A 73 -2.41 2.77 14.72
CA PRO A 73 -2.17 1.42 15.24
C PRO A 73 -3.11 0.37 14.65
N ASP A 74 -4.31 0.79 14.20
CA ASP A 74 -5.28 -0.01 13.46
C ASP A 74 -4.77 -0.55 12.12
N LEU A 75 -3.76 0.09 11.52
CA LEU A 75 -3.22 -0.26 10.20
C LEU A 75 -1.90 -1.04 10.26
N GLY A 76 -1.33 -1.27 11.45
CA GLY A 76 0.02 -1.81 11.61
C GLY A 76 0.22 -3.15 10.88
N GLU A 77 -0.70 -4.10 11.06
CA GLU A 77 -0.62 -5.40 10.40
C GLU A 77 -0.77 -5.32 8.88
N VAL A 78 -1.67 -4.46 8.39
CA VAL A 78 -1.88 -4.27 6.94
C VAL A 78 -0.64 -3.66 6.31
N LEU A 79 -0.08 -2.62 6.93
CA LEU A 79 1.14 -1.98 6.46
C LEU A 79 2.34 -2.95 6.51
N ALA A 80 2.45 -3.78 7.55
CA ALA A 80 3.50 -4.79 7.62
C ALA A 80 3.45 -5.80 6.46
N ARG A 81 2.24 -6.12 5.96
CA ARG A 81 2.08 -7.00 4.77
C ARG A 81 2.23 -6.25 3.46
N LEU A 82 1.84 -4.98 3.41
CA LEU A 82 1.72 -4.19 2.18
C LEU A 82 3.04 -3.50 1.77
N LEU A 83 3.83 -3.05 2.74
CA LEU A 83 5.04 -2.28 2.49
C LEU A 83 6.19 -3.14 1.99
N VAL A 84 6.76 -2.71 0.87
CA VAL A 84 7.98 -3.23 0.28
C VAL A 84 9.06 -2.14 0.35
N GLU A 85 10.28 -2.52 0.72
CA GLU A 85 11.46 -1.65 0.81
C GLU A 85 12.51 -2.05 -0.21
#